data_AF-A0A3M2WUB9-F1
#
_entry.id   AF-A0A3M2WUB9-F1
#
_cell.length_a   1.000
_cell.length_b   1.000
_cell.length_c   1.000
_cell.angle_alpha   90.00
_cell.angle_beta   90.00
_cell.angle_gamma   90.00
#
_symmetry.space_group_name_H-M   'P 1'
#
loop_
_entity.id
_entity.type
_entity.pdbx_description
1 polymer ?
#
loop_
_entity_poly.entity_id
_entity_poly.type
_entity_poly.pdbx_seq_one_letter_code
_entity_poly.pdbx_strand_id
1 'polypeptide(L)' 'VHIGEPGRLGINDLSRPDFGDAVSIKPGEVPVFWACGVTPQAAVMASGVPFAITHSPGYMFITDVPDSTYHV' A
#
# COMPACT_ATOMS: atom_id res chain seq x y z
N VAL A 1 -2.78 2.07 9.99
CA VAL A 1 -3.89 2.86 9.38
C VAL A 1 -5.24 2.20 9.64
N HIS A 2 -5.32 0.87 9.74
CA HIS A 2 -6.44 0.12 10.34
C HIS A 2 -5.92 -1.27 10.80
N ILE A 3 -6.60 -1.93 11.73
CA ILE A 3 -6.22 -3.26 12.25
C ILE A 3 -7.48 -4.12 12.35
N GLY A 4 -7.41 -5.35 11.83
CA GLY A 4 -8.54 -6.28 11.81
C GLY A 4 -9.70 -5.79 10.94
N GLU A 5 -10.89 -6.38 11.11
CA GLU A 5 -12.19 -5.92 10.55
C GLU A 5 -12.10 -5.28 9.14
N PRO A 6 -11.64 -6.01 8.11
CA PRO A 6 -11.43 -5.48 6.75
C PRO A 6 -12.71 -4.90 6.12
N GLY A 7 -13.89 -5.42 6.50
CA GLY A 7 -15.17 -4.93 6.02
C GLY A 7 -15.43 -3.46 6.37
N ARG A 8 -14.82 -2.92 7.44
CA ARG A 8 -14.92 -1.49 7.78
C ARG A 8 -14.19 -0.59 6.78
N LEU A 9 -13.26 -1.15 6.00
CA LEU A 9 -12.58 -0.48 4.90
C LEU A 9 -13.24 -0.76 3.54
N GLY A 10 -14.35 -1.51 3.51
CA GLY A 10 -14.97 -1.98 2.27
C GLY A 10 -14.26 -3.16 1.62
N ILE A 11 -13.33 -3.82 2.33
CA ILE A 11 -12.61 -4.99 1.82
C ILE A 11 -13.40 -6.25 2.20
N ASN A 12 -14.04 -6.86 1.21
CA ASN A 12 -14.90 -8.05 1.42
C ASN A 12 -14.15 -9.38 1.26
N ASP A 13 -13.02 -9.38 0.54
CA ASP A 13 -12.25 -10.57 0.23
C ASP A 13 -10.75 -10.26 0.19
N LEU A 14 -10.00 -10.74 1.19
CA LEU A 14 -8.56 -10.53 1.29
C LEU A 14 -7.77 -11.35 0.27
N SER A 15 -8.38 -12.34 -0.38
CA SER A 15 -7.73 -13.13 -1.44
C SER A 15 -7.72 -12.42 -2.79
N ARG A 16 -8.34 -11.24 -2.89
CA ARG A 16 -8.48 -10.45 -4.12
C ARG A 16 -8.00 -9.02 -3.90
N PRO A 17 -6.68 -8.79 -3.75
CA PRO A 17 -6.17 -7.44 -3.60
C PRO A 17 -6.35 -6.63 -4.89
N ASP A 18 -6.55 -5.32 -4.75
CA ASP A 18 -6.60 -4.39 -5.89
C ASP A 18 -5.26 -4.32 -6.64
N PHE A 19 -4.15 -4.58 -5.94
CA PHE A 19 -2.79 -4.55 -6.48
C PHE A 19 -1.95 -5.70 -5.92
N GLY A 20 -1.14 -6.31 -6.79
CA GLY A 20 -0.20 -7.36 -6.41
C GLY A 20 -0.88 -8.69 -6.10
N ASP A 21 -0.19 -9.52 -5.31
CA ASP A 21 -0.61 -10.89 -5.00
C ASP A 21 -1.27 -10.99 -3.63
N ALA A 22 -2.22 -11.91 -3.50
CA ALA A 22 -2.80 -12.25 -2.21
C ALA A 22 -1.75 -12.87 -1.28
N VAL A 23 -1.85 -12.56 0.01
CA VAL A 23 -0.95 -13.11 1.03
C VAL A 23 -1.67 -14.16 1.89
N SER A 24 -0.93 -15.15 2.38
CA SER A 24 -1.47 -16.14 3.31
C SER A 24 -1.70 -15.52 4.69
N ILE A 25 -2.83 -15.85 5.32
CA ILE A 25 -3.14 -15.48 6.71
C ILE A 25 -3.31 -16.77 7.51
N LYS A 26 -2.46 -16.98 8.51
CA LYS A 26 -2.45 -18.18 9.37
C LYS A 26 -3.39 -18.01 10.57
N PRO A 27 -3.77 -19.12 11.23
CA PRO A 27 -4.55 -19.05 12.46
C PRO A 27 -3.87 -18.15 13.50
N GLY A 28 -4.62 -17.20 14.04
CA GLY A 28 -4.13 -16.22 15.02
C GLY A 28 -3.45 -14.98 14.42
N GLU A 29 -3.23 -14.91 13.12
CA GLU A 29 -2.72 -13.70 12.46
C GLU A 29 -3.85 -12.67 12.24
N VAL A 30 -3.52 -11.40 12.46
CA VAL A 30 -4.45 -10.28 12.30
C VAL A 30 -4.00 -9.41 11.13
N PRO A 31 -4.87 -9.14 10.14
CA PRO A 31 -4.54 -8.21 9.06
C PRO A 31 -4.25 -6.80 9.58
N VAL A 32 -3.14 -6.22 9.14
CA VAL A 32 -2.75 -4.84 9.46
C VAL A 32 -2.61 -4.04 8.17
N PHE A 33 -3.29 -2.90 8.11
CA PHE A 33 -3.36 -2.06 6.91
C PHE A 33 -2.53 -0.79 7.08
N TRP A 34 -1.70 -0.49 6.08
CA TRP A 34 -0.80 0.66 6.05
C TRP A 34 -0.99 1.50 4.79
N ALA A 35 -0.80 2.81 4.93
CA ALA A 35 -0.79 3.73 3.81
C ALA A 35 0.58 3.65 3.12
N CYS A 36 0.60 3.85 1.81
CA CYS A 36 1.81 3.78 0.99
C CYS A 36 1.68 4.71 -0.22
N GLY A 37 2.74 4.84 -1.01
CA GLY A 37 2.80 5.68 -2.22
C GLY A 37 1.79 5.33 -3.32
N VAL A 38 1.09 4.20 -3.22
CA VAL A 38 0.02 3.82 -4.15
C VAL A 38 -1.16 4.80 -4.08
N THR A 39 -1.47 5.37 -2.91
CA THR A 39 -2.57 6.35 -2.76
C THR A 39 -2.35 7.62 -3.60
N PRO A 40 -1.21 8.34 -3.48
CA PRO A 40 -0.96 9.50 -4.35
C PRO A 40 -0.83 9.11 -5.82
N GLN A 41 -0.30 7.92 -6.15
CA GLN A 41 -0.29 7.44 -7.53
C GLN A 41 -1.71 7.28 -8.09
N ALA A 42 -2.62 6.63 -7.35
CA ALA A 42 -4.01 6.46 -7.76
C ALA A 42 -4.74 7.80 -7.93
N ALA A 43 -4.45 8.79 -7.07
CA ALA A 43 -5.00 10.14 -7.19
C ALA A 43 -4.53 10.84 -8.48
N VAL A 44 -3.25 10.73 -8.83
CA VAL A 44 -2.70 11.26 -10.09
C VAL A 44 -3.35 10.58 -11.30
N MET A 45 -3.51 9.26 -11.26
CA MET A 45 -4.15 8.49 -12.34
C MET A 45 -5.63 8.89 -12.53
N ALA A 46 -6.39 9.03 -11.43
CA ALA A 46 -7.81 9.36 -11.46
C ALA A 46 -8.10 10.82 -11.86
N SER A 47 -7.14 11.73 -11.66
CA SER A 47 -7.31 13.17 -11.91
C SER A 47 -7.03 13.59 -13.36
N GLY A 48 -6.58 12.67 -14.23
CA GLY A 48 -6.37 12.95 -15.65
C GLY A 48 -5.16 13.83 -15.93
N VAL A 49 -4.11 13.75 -15.10
CA VAL A 49 -2.84 14.45 -15.34
C VAL A 49 -2.27 13.99 -16.70
N PRO A 50 -1.91 14.91 -17.62
CA PRO A 50 -1.53 14.54 -18.99
C PRO A 50 -0.21 13.76 -19.08
N PHE A 51 0.67 13.90 -18.08
CA PHE A 51 1.94 13.21 -18.01
C PHE A 51 2.46 13.14 -16.57
N ALA A 52 2.92 11.97 -16.13
CA ALA A 52 3.54 11.76 -14.82
C ALA A 52 4.63 10.69 -14.91
N ILE A 53 5.66 10.80 -14.06
CA ILE A 53 6.73 9.81 -13.93
C ILE A 53 6.65 9.21 -12.53
N THR A 54 6.75 7.89 -12.43
CA THR A 54 6.74 7.12 -11.18
C THR A 54 7.80 6.04 -11.22
N HIS A 55 8.10 5.44 -10.07
CA HIS A 55 8.88 4.20 -10.03
C HIS A 55 8.00 2.99 -10.39
N SER A 56 8.62 1.89 -10.80
CA SER A 56 7.93 0.60 -10.95
C SER A 56 7.76 -0.07 -9.58
N PRO A 57 6.69 -0.86 -9.33
CA PRO A 57 6.52 -1.61 -8.09
C PRO A 57 7.74 -2.50 -7.80
N GLY A 58 8.29 -2.43 -6.58
CA GLY A 58 9.50 -3.16 -6.20
C GLY A 58 10.83 -2.50 -6.61
N TYR A 59 10.80 -1.38 -7.33
CA TYR A 59 11.98 -0.64 -7.81
C TYR A 59 12.05 0.77 -7.22
N MET A 60 12.02 0.87 -5.89
CA MET A 60 12.05 2.16 -5.17
C MET A 60 13.42 2.84 -5.27
N PHE A 61 13.45 4.16 -5.08
CA PHE A 61 14.69 4.92 -4.95
C PHE A 61 15.34 4.68 -3.59
N ILE A 62 16.60 4.23 -3.59
CA ILE A 62 17.39 4.01 -2.36
C ILE A 62 18.14 5.30 -2.03
N THR A 63 17.90 5.83 -0.82
CA THR A 63 18.55 7.04 -0.32
C THR A 63 19.79 6.72 0.52
N ASP A 64 20.59 7.74 0.81
CA ASP A 64 21.67 7.71 1.80
C ASP A 64 21.20 7.98 3.24
N VAL A 65 19.95 8.41 3.42
CA VAL A 65 19.36 8.69 4.74
C VAL A 65 19.01 7.39 5.48
N PRO A 66 19.51 7.16 6.71
CA PRO A 66 19.11 6.01 7.51
C PRO A 66 17.64 6.07 7.93
N ASP A 67 16.97 4.92 7.92
CA ASP A 67 15.55 4.78 8.33
C ASP A 67 15.28 5.35 9.74
N SER A 68 16.22 5.15 10.67
CA SER A 68 16.14 5.67 12.06
C SER A 68 16.00 7.18 12.16
N THR A 69 16.33 7.92 11.09
CA THR A 69 16.15 9.37 11.02
C THR A 69 14.66 9.77 11.05
N TYR A 70 13.79 8.89 10.55
CA TYR A 70 12.34 9.14 10.42
C TYR A 70 11.51 8.38 11.45
N HIS A 71 12.14 7.69 12.40
CA HIS A 71 11.43 7.08 13.53
C HIS A 71 10.87 8.20 14.41
N VAL A 72 9.56 8.15 14.66
CA VAL A 72 8.82 9.07 15.54
C VAL A 72 8.25 8.33 16.73
#